data_AF-A0A291R764-F1
#
_entry.id   AF-A0A291R764-F1
#
_cell.length_a   1.000
_cell.length_b   1.000
_cell.length_c   1.000
_cell.angle_alpha   90.00
_cell.angle_beta   90.00
_cell.angle_gamma   90.00
#
_symmetry.space_group_name_H-M   'P 1'
#
loop_
_entity.id
_entity.type
_entity.pdbx_description
1 polymer ?
#
loop_
_entity_poly.entity_id
_entity_poly.type
_entity_poly.pdbx_seq_one_letter_code
_entity_poly.pdbx_strand_id
1 'polypeptide(L)'
;MFLLHKYDSFWIFLLVSLSIPYLAFSIPGIIAPTREGPEKLSIYESGIEPKGNTSIRFQIRYYMFASVFAIFDVETVFLHPWAMSFRESGLFAFIEAIIFILILIVGSVHAWRKGASERSQFLSIRMEKTAVMLNPAIILSSIQ
;
A
#
# COMPACT_ATOMS: atom_id res chain seq x y z
N MET A 1 -22.82 21.15 -28.36
CA MET A 1 -23.94 20.87 -27.44
C MET A 1 -23.44 19.87 -26.40
N PHE A 2 -23.19 20.32 -25.16
CA PHE A 2 -22.56 19.50 -24.12
C PHE A 2 -23.49 18.34 -23.70
N LEU A 3 -23.00 17.10 -23.77
CA LEU A 3 -23.68 15.85 -23.41
C LEU A 3 -23.80 15.62 -21.88
N LEU A 4 -23.95 16.70 -21.09
CA LEU A 4 -23.97 16.62 -19.62
C LEU A 4 -25.12 15.75 -19.09
N HIS A 5 -26.28 15.73 -19.78
CA HIS A 5 -27.45 14.95 -19.35
C HIS A 5 -27.20 13.44 -19.25
N LYS A 6 -26.21 12.90 -19.96
CA LYS A 6 -25.86 11.47 -19.84
C LYS A 6 -25.09 11.17 -18.54
N TYR A 7 -24.43 12.17 -17.97
CA TYR A 7 -23.65 12.06 -16.74
C TYR A 7 -24.41 12.51 -15.49
N ASP A 8 -25.64 13.02 -15.63
CA ASP A 8 -26.46 13.45 -14.49
C ASP A 8 -26.67 12.31 -13.47
N SER A 9 -26.90 11.08 -13.95
CA SER A 9 -27.02 9.89 -13.08
C SER A 9 -25.75 9.61 -12.28
N PHE A 10 -24.57 9.86 -12.83
CA PHE A 10 -23.30 9.67 -12.14
C PHE A 10 -23.15 10.66 -10.98
N TRP A 11 -23.46 11.94 -11.20
CA TRP A 11 -23.40 12.97 -10.18
C TRP A 11 -24.39 12.74 -9.05
N ILE A 12 -25.62 12.35 -9.38
CA ILE A 12 -26.65 12.03 -8.38
C ILE A 12 -26.20 10.84 -7.53
N PHE A 13 -25.70 9.78 -8.16
CA PHE A 13 -25.19 8.62 -7.43
C PHE A 13 -24.02 8.97 -6.52
N LEU A 14 -23.07 9.78 -7.00
CA LEU A 14 -21.91 10.22 -6.22
C LEU A 14 -22.33 11.04 -4.99
N LEU A 15 -23.27 11.97 -5.15
CA LEU A 15 -23.80 12.77 -4.04
C LEU A 15 -24.53 11.90 -3.01
N VAL A 16 -25.37 10.96 -3.46
CA VAL A 16 -26.07 10.04 -2.56
C VAL A 16 -25.07 9.15 -1.82
N SER A 17 -24.12 8.54 -2.54
CA SER A 17 -23.09 7.67 -1.94
C SER A 17 -22.19 8.38 -0.95
N LEU A 18 -21.90 9.68 -1.13
CA LEU A 18 -21.08 10.46 -0.21
C LEU A 18 -21.90 10.98 0.98
N SER A 19 -23.19 11.26 0.79
CA SER A 19 -24.06 11.73 1.86
C SER A 19 -24.28 10.67 2.95
N ILE A 20 -24.36 9.38 2.58
CA ILE A 20 -24.52 8.28 3.55
C ILE A 20 -23.41 8.24 4.62
N PRO A 21 -22.10 8.12 4.28
CA PRO A 21 -21.03 8.12 5.27
C PRO A 21 -20.92 9.46 6.00
N TYR A 22 -21.23 10.58 5.32
CA TYR A 22 -21.24 11.89 5.97
C TYR A 22 -22.30 11.99 7.08
N LEU A 23 -23.53 11.53 6.82
CA LEU A 23 -24.58 11.46 7.83
C LEU A 23 -24.21 10.46 8.93
N ALA A 24 -23.70 9.29 8.58
CA ALA A 24 -23.29 8.27 9.54
C ALA A 24 -22.19 8.76 10.50
N PHE A 25 -21.27 9.60 10.03
CA PHE A 25 -20.25 10.23 10.87
C PHE A 25 -20.81 11.40 11.70
N SER A 26 -21.77 12.16 11.18
CA SER A 26 -22.34 13.33 11.86
C SER A 26 -23.30 12.95 13.00
N ILE A 27 -24.07 11.86 12.86
CA ILE A 27 -25.09 11.43 13.83
C ILE A 27 -24.49 11.19 15.24
N PRO A 28 -23.38 10.43 15.40
CA PRO A 28 -22.73 10.25 16.70
C PRO A 28 -22.26 11.56 17.34
N GLY A 29 -21.83 12.55 16.55
CA GLY A 29 -21.38 13.84 17.08
C GLY A 29 -22.50 14.65 17.74
N ILE A 30 -23.77 14.42 17.37
CA ILE A 30 -24.93 15.14 17.90
C ILE A 30 -25.62 14.35 19.02
N ILE A 31 -25.73 13.03 18.88
CA ILE A 31 -26.53 12.17 19.78
C ILE A 31 -25.66 11.57 20.90
N ALA A 32 -24.37 11.31 20.66
CA ALA A 32 -23.55 10.63 21.65
C ALA A 32 -23.22 11.56 22.83
N PRO A 33 -23.26 11.05 24.07
CA PRO A 33 -22.84 11.81 25.23
C PRO A 33 -21.34 12.12 25.14
N THR A 34 -21.01 13.39 24.96
CA THR A 34 -19.64 13.90 25.00
C THR A 34 -19.13 13.84 26.44
N ARG A 35 -18.34 12.81 26.75
CA ARG A 35 -17.49 12.74 27.95
C ARG A 35 -16.04 12.88 27.51
N GLU A 36 -15.53 14.10 27.55
CA GLU A 36 -14.13 14.41 27.28
C GLU A 36 -13.34 14.24 28.58
N GLY A 37 -12.90 13.01 28.83
CA GLY A 37 -11.95 12.72 29.90
C GLY A 37 -10.51 12.79 29.36
N PRO A 38 -9.53 13.21 30.17
CA PRO A 38 -8.11 13.24 29.77
C PRO A 38 -7.60 11.85 29.34
N GLU A 39 -8.13 10.77 29.91
CA GLU A 39 -7.84 9.38 29.53
C GLU A 39 -8.40 8.98 28.16
N LYS A 40 -9.53 9.57 27.72
CA LYS A 40 -10.12 9.29 26.40
C LYS A 40 -9.34 9.96 25.26
N LEU A 41 -8.62 11.04 25.58
CA LEU A 41 -7.84 11.84 24.64
C LEU A 41 -6.36 11.45 24.62
N SER A 42 -5.91 10.58 25.53
CA SER A 42 -4.55 10.05 25.54
C SER A 42 -4.38 8.95 24.50
N ILE A 43 -3.14 8.80 24.00
CA ILE A 43 -2.78 7.73 23.07
C ILE A 43 -2.85 6.40 23.84
N TYR A 44 -3.54 5.41 23.26
CA TYR A 44 -3.63 4.08 23.86
C TYR A 44 -2.24 3.41 23.89
N GLU A 45 -1.69 3.24 25.09
CA GLU A 45 -0.42 2.57 25.34
C GLU A 45 -0.57 1.62 26.54
N SER A 46 -1.54 0.69 26.47
CA SER A 46 -1.78 -0.38 27.47
C SER A 46 -1.76 0.06 28.96
N GLY A 47 -2.16 1.29 29.27
CA GLY A 47 -2.23 1.83 30.63
C GLY A 47 -0.95 2.49 31.17
N ILE A 48 0.09 2.67 30.34
CA ILE A 48 1.28 3.44 30.68
C ILE A 48 1.31 4.77 29.92
N GLU A 49 1.95 5.79 30.50
CA GLU A 49 2.16 7.06 29.81
C GLU A 49 3.07 6.83 28.60
N PRO A 50 2.67 7.26 27.38
CA PRO A 50 3.47 7.06 26.18
C PRO A 50 4.80 7.80 26.31
N LYS A 51 5.89 7.03 26.43
CA LYS A 51 7.26 7.53 26.52
C LYS A 51 8.04 7.14 25.28
N GLY A 52 8.49 8.13 24.52
CA GLY A 52 9.41 7.92 23.42
C GLY A 52 9.18 8.85 22.24
N ASN A 53 10.12 8.82 21.31
CA ASN A 53 10.03 9.54 20.06
C ASN A 53 9.19 8.72 19.07
N THR A 54 8.03 9.22 18.65
CA THR A 54 7.06 8.55 17.75
C THR A 54 7.54 8.43 16.30
N SER A 55 8.76 8.90 15.98
CA SER A 55 9.33 8.76 14.65
C SER A 55 9.76 7.31 14.38
N ILE A 56 8.85 6.55 13.79
CA ILE A 56 9.17 5.27 13.17
C ILE A 56 10.07 5.49 11.94
N ARG A 57 11.11 4.67 11.79
CA ARG A 57 11.92 4.67 10.57
C ARG A 57 11.08 4.05 9.45
N PHE A 58 10.54 4.89 8.57
CA PHE A 58 9.88 4.41 7.36
C PHE A 58 10.86 3.59 6.53
N GLN A 59 10.46 2.35 6.25
CA GLN A 59 11.28 1.44 5.48
C GLN A 59 11.15 1.80 3.99
N ILE A 60 12.28 1.83 3.28
CA ILE A 60 12.32 2.12 1.83
C ILE A 60 11.45 1.17 0.99
N ARG A 61 11.11 -0.01 1.54
CA ARG A 61 10.27 -1.03 0.90
C ARG A 61 8.91 -0.51 0.46
N TYR A 62 8.27 0.35 1.26
CA TYR A 62 6.96 0.92 0.91
C TYR A 62 7.05 1.85 -0.30
N TYR A 63 8.15 2.61 -0.41
CA TYR A 63 8.42 3.46 -1.57
C TYR A 63 8.66 2.61 -2.83
N MET A 64 9.48 1.56 -2.74
CA MET A 64 9.75 0.68 -3.87
C MET A 64 8.46 0.04 -4.42
N PHE A 65 7.55 -0.39 -3.55
CA PHE A 65 6.25 -0.92 -3.97
C PHE A 65 5.38 0.14 -4.66
N ALA A 66 5.28 1.34 -4.09
CA ALA A 66 4.51 2.44 -4.66
C ALA A 66 5.04 2.88 -6.04
N SER A 67 6.37 2.95 -6.21
CA SER A 67 6.98 3.30 -7.50
C SER A 67 6.70 2.25 -8.58
N VAL A 68 6.82 0.96 -8.27
CA VAL A 68 6.51 -0.12 -9.22
C VAL A 68 5.02 -0.09 -9.60
N PHE A 69 4.13 0.12 -8.62
CA PHE A 69 2.70 0.25 -8.89
C PHE A 69 2.37 1.47 -9.77
N ALA A 70 2.97 2.63 -9.51
CA ALA A 70 2.73 3.84 -10.29
C ALA A 70 3.21 3.70 -11.74
N ILE A 71 4.36 3.05 -11.96
CA ILE A 71 4.88 2.77 -13.31
C ILE A 71 3.91 1.82 -14.03
N PHE A 72 3.51 0.73 -13.39
CA PHE A 72 2.55 -0.22 -13.96
C PHE A 72 1.19 0.43 -14.28
N ASP A 73 0.68 1.31 -13.42
CA ASP A 73 -0.56 2.05 -13.65
C ASP A 73 -0.49 2.91 -14.92
N VAL A 74 0.59 3.68 -15.08
CA VAL A 74 0.84 4.49 -16.28
C VAL A 74 0.94 3.63 -17.54
N GLU A 75 1.53 2.44 -17.46
CA GLU A 75 1.63 1.51 -18.58
C GLU A 75 0.25 1.00 -19.04
N THR A 76 -0.68 0.74 -18.10
CA THR A 76 -2.06 0.34 -18.44
C THR A 76 -2.85 1.46 -19.12
N VAL A 77 -2.58 2.72 -18.75
CA VAL A 77 -3.17 3.89 -19.44
C VAL A 77 -2.75 3.92 -20.91
N PHE A 78 -1.54 3.51 -21.26
CA PHE A 78 -1.10 3.40 -22.66
C PHE A 78 -1.74 2.20 -23.39
N LEU A 79 -1.93 1.08 -22.70
CA LEU A 79 -2.57 -0.11 -23.28
C LEU A 79 -4.06 0.10 -23.56
N HIS A 80 -4.74 0.94 -22.78
CA HIS A 80 -6.20 1.10 -22.87
C HIS A 80 -6.68 1.67 -24.23
N PRO A 81 -6.14 2.78 -24.78
CA PRO A 81 -6.51 3.26 -26.10
C PRO A 81 -6.21 2.24 -27.21
N TRP A 82 -5.06 1.57 -27.14
CA TRP A 82 -4.69 0.53 -28.10
C TRP A 82 -5.68 -0.64 -28.08
N ALA A 83 -6.11 -1.09 -26.89
CA ALA A 83 -7.11 -2.14 -26.74
C ALA A 83 -8.47 -1.71 -27.31
N MET A 84 -8.85 -0.44 -27.16
CA MET A 84 -10.10 0.10 -27.70
C MET A 84 -10.09 0.20 -29.24
N SER A 85 -8.94 0.51 -29.85
CA SER A 85 -8.81 0.65 -31.30
C SER A 85 -8.34 -0.61 -32.04
N PHE A 86 -8.29 -1.76 -31.36
CA PHE A 86 -7.69 -3.00 -31.88
C PHE A 86 -8.18 -3.40 -33.29
N ARG A 87 -9.45 -3.14 -33.61
CA ARG A 87 -10.06 -3.47 -34.91
C ARG A 87 -9.51 -2.65 -36.08
N GLU A 88 -9.01 -1.44 -35.83
CA GLU A 88 -8.55 -0.51 -36.86
C GLU A 88 -7.02 -0.45 -36.97
N SER A 89 -6.29 -0.90 -35.95
CA SER A 89 -4.84 -0.70 -35.83
C SER A 89 -3.96 -1.72 -36.58
N GLY A 90 -4.54 -2.78 -37.14
CA GLY A 90 -3.84 -3.77 -37.98
C GLY A 90 -2.80 -4.62 -37.22
N LEU A 91 -2.08 -5.47 -37.96
CA LEU A 91 -1.07 -6.41 -37.38
C LEU A 91 0.16 -5.71 -36.80
N PHE A 92 0.50 -4.51 -37.28
CA PHE A 92 1.66 -3.77 -36.83
C PHE A 92 1.50 -3.30 -35.38
N ALA A 93 0.37 -2.66 -35.04
CA ALA A 93 0.06 -2.25 -33.67
C ALA A 93 -0.06 -3.43 -32.71
N PHE A 94 -0.43 -4.62 -33.20
CA PHE A 94 -0.47 -5.82 -32.38
C PHE A 94 0.93 -6.27 -31.94
N ILE A 95 1.90 -6.23 -32.85
CA ILE A 95 3.30 -6.56 -32.54
C ILE A 95 3.88 -5.55 -31.55
N GLU A 96 3.62 -4.25 -31.76
CA GLU A 96 4.08 -3.20 -30.84
C GLU A 96 3.54 -3.39 -29.42
N ALA A 97 2.27 -3.77 -29.27
CA ALA A 97 1.69 -4.04 -27.96
C ALA A 97 2.24 -5.30 -27.29
N ILE A 98 2.54 -6.36 -28.06
CA ILE A 98 3.20 -7.55 -27.51
C ILE A 98 4.60 -7.18 -27.00
N ILE A 99 5.37 -6.42 -27.78
CA ILE A 99 6.70 -5.95 -27.38
C ILE A 99 6.60 -5.08 -26.13
N PHE A 100 5.63 -4.17 -26.09
CA PHE A 100 5.37 -3.32 -24.93
C PHE A 100 5.11 -4.16 -23.67
N ILE A 101 4.14 -5.09 -23.72
CA ILE A 101 3.80 -5.99 -22.62
C ILE A 101 5.01 -6.83 -22.17
N LEU A 102 5.81 -7.35 -23.11
CA LEU A 102 7.01 -8.13 -22.79
C LEU A 102 8.03 -7.31 -22.00
N ILE A 103 8.25 -6.05 -22.38
CA ILE A 103 9.14 -5.14 -21.64
C ILE A 103 8.62 -4.92 -20.21
N LEU A 104 7.30 -4.75 -20.02
CA LEU A 104 6.69 -4.58 -18.69
C LEU A 104 6.91 -5.81 -17.80
N ILE A 105 6.69 -6.99 -18.37
CA ILE A 105 6.86 -8.26 -17.66
C ILE A 105 8.32 -8.43 -17.24
N VAL A 106 9.27 -8.14 -18.12
CA VAL A 106 10.70 -8.23 -17.81
C VAL A 106 11.09 -7.23 -16.71
N GLY A 107 10.64 -5.98 -16.82
CA GLY A 107 10.88 -4.94 -15.80
C GLY A 107 10.30 -5.33 -14.43
N SER A 108 9.08 -5.85 -14.42
CA SER A 108 8.38 -6.30 -13.20
C SER A 108 9.06 -7.51 -12.56
N VAL A 109 9.43 -8.53 -13.35
CA VAL A 109 10.15 -9.72 -12.86
C VAL A 109 11.53 -9.34 -12.31
N HIS A 110 12.23 -8.41 -12.95
CA HIS A 110 13.52 -7.92 -12.46
C HIS A 110 13.40 -7.17 -11.14
N ALA A 111 12.42 -6.28 -11.03
CA ALA A 111 12.11 -5.58 -9.79
C ALA A 111 11.73 -6.56 -8.68
N TRP A 112 10.97 -7.62 -8.99
CA TRP A 112 10.61 -8.66 -8.04
C TRP A 112 11.82 -9.45 -7.55
N ARG A 113 12.72 -9.84 -8.47
CA ARG A 113 13.97 -10.56 -8.12
C ARG A 113 14.92 -9.75 -7.25
N LYS A 114 15.01 -8.43 -7.46
CA LYS A 114 15.84 -7.55 -6.63
C LYS A 114 15.13 -7.07 -5.36
N GLY A 115 13.80 -7.08 -5.34
CA GLY A 115 12.99 -6.42 -4.33
C GLY A 115 12.29 -7.32 -3.31
N ALA A 116 12.13 -8.63 -3.54
CA ALA A 116 11.38 -9.43 -2.58
C ALA A 116 11.71 -10.94 -2.59
N SER A 117 12.56 -11.34 -1.65
CA SER A 117 12.25 -12.51 -0.82
C SER A 117 12.70 -12.21 0.62
N GLU A 118 11.77 -11.71 1.42
CA GLU A 118 11.96 -11.44 2.85
C GLU A 118 12.22 -12.71 3.67
N ARG A 119 11.96 -13.88 3.09
CA ARG A 119 12.19 -15.18 3.75
C ARG A 119 13.67 -15.48 4.01
N SER A 120 14.61 -14.92 3.23
CA SER A 120 16.05 -15.14 3.44
C SER A 120 16.66 -14.19 4.48
N GLN A 121 16.21 -12.94 4.55
CA GLN A 121 16.80 -11.92 5.44
C GLN A 121 16.39 -12.10 6.90
N PHE A 122 15.18 -12.62 7.17
CA PHE A 122 14.76 -12.93 8.54
C PHE A 122 15.47 -14.18 9.09
N LEU A 123 15.82 -15.13 8.21
CA LEU A 123 16.58 -16.33 8.58
C LEU A 123 18.03 -16.01 8.92
N SER A 124 18.72 -15.12 8.20
CA SER A 124 20.11 -14.77 8.53
C SER A 124 20.25 -14.11 9.90
N ILE A 125 19.33 -13.18 10.25
CA ILE A 125 19.33 -12.52 11.57
C ILE A 125 18.97 -13.50 12.70
N ARG A 126 18.03 -14.43 12.47
CA ARG A 126 17.70 -15.47 13.44
C ARG A 126 18.89 -16.41 13.66
N MET A 127 19.52 -16.88 12.60
CA MET A 127 20.64 -17.82 12.68
C MET A 127 21.84 -17.20 13.41
N GLU A 128 22.15 -15.92 13.18
CA GLU A 128 23.21 -15.22 13.90
C GLU A 128 22.91 -15.03 15.39
N LYS A 129 21.69 -14.60 15.75
CA LYS A 129 21.30 -14.46 17.17
C LYS A 129 21.28 -15.79 17.92
N THR A 130 20.92 -16.89 17.25
CA THR A 130 20.89 -18.22 17.88
C THR A 130 22.31 -18.76 18.07
N ALA A 131 23.23 -18.51 17.13
CA ALA A 131 24.65 -18.86 17.26
C ALA A 131 25.36 -18.10 18.41
N VAL A 132 25.01 -16.83 18.63
CA VAL A 132 25.51 -16.05 19.78
C VAL A 132 24.92 -16.54 21.10
N MET A 133 23.62 -16.87 21.16
CA MET A 133 23.00 -17.41 22.39
C MET A 133 23.49 -18.81 22.76
N LEU A 134 23.92 -19.62 21.78
CA LEU A 134 24.50 -20.94 22.00
C LEU A 134 26.01 -20.91 22.30
N ASN A 135 26.62 -19.72 22.43
CA ASN A 135 28.03 -19.61 22.81
C ASN A 135 28.22 -20.00 24.28
N PRO A 136 28.95 -21.10 24.59
CA PRO A 136 29.16 -21.55 25.97
C PRO A 136 29.84 -20.49 26.85
N ALA A 137 30.63 -19.58 26.27
CA ALA A 137 31.28 -18.50 27.01
C ALA A 137 30.28 -17.46 27.57
N ILE A 138 29.14 -17.23 26.91
CA ILE A 138 28.13 -16.27 27.37
C ILE A 138 27.23 -16.89 28.44
N ILE A 139 26.86 -18.17 28.29
CA ILE A 139 26.00 -18.89 29.24
C ILE A 139 26.68 -19.03 30.62
N LEU A 140 28.00 -19.24 30.65
CA LEU A 140 28.77 -19.31 31.90
C LEU A 140 28.87 -17.96 32.62
N SER A 141 28.80 -16.83 31.90
CA SER A 141 28.86 -15.48 32.48
C SER A 141 27.52 -14.99 33.05
N SER A 142 26.40 -15.64 32.74
CA SER A 142 25.07 -15.27 33.25
C SER A 142 24.64 -16.03 34.51
N ILE A 143 25.49 -16.93 35.00
CA ILE A 143 25.24 -17.79 36.19
C ILE A 143 26.13 -17.37 37.39
N GLN A 144 27.01 -16.38 37.21
CA GLN A 144 27.74 -15.71 38.31
C GLN A 144 27.11 -14.35 38.59
#